data_AF-A0AA95MX30-F1
#
_entry.id   AF-A0AA95MX30-F1
#
_cell.length_a   1.000
_cell.length_b   1.000
_cell.length_c   1.000
_cell.angle_alpha   90.00
_cell.angle_beta   90.00
_cell.angle_gamma   90.00
#
_symmetry.space_group_name_H-M   'P 1'
#
loop_
_entity.id
_entity.type
_entity.pdbx_description
1 polymer ?
#
loop_
_entity_poly.entity_id
_entity_poly.type
_entity_poly.pdbx_seq_one_letter_code
_entity_poly.pdbx_strand_id
1 'polypeptide(L)' 'MSNKKVKSVSFNITNQKEKEFLERLEKEKIEFSGYVKELIFADLHRRNEPLKIVKRSEGGGIKIIVCK' A
#
# COMPACT_ATOMS: atom_id res chain seq x y z
N MET A 1 22.32 21.14 0.80
CA MET A 1 21.77 20.16 -0.17
C MET A 1 20.42 19.69 0.36
N SER A 2 19.39 19.57 -0.48
CA SER A 2 18.06 19.12 -0.04
C SER A 2 18.03 17.59 0.08
N ASN A 3 17.58 17.06 1.22
CA ASN A 3 17.45 15.62 1.47
C ASN A 3 16.26 14.96 0.72
N LYS A 4 15.69 15.65 -0.29
CA LYS A 4 14.48 15.21 -1.00
C LYS A 4 14.84 14.80 -2.43
N LYS A 5 14.41 13.60 -2.83
CA LYS A 5 14.43 13.15 -4.23
C LYS A 5 13.00 13.17 -4.77
N VAL A 6 12.71 14.11 -5.68
CA VAL A 6 11.36 14.29 -6.24
C VAL A 6 11.09 13.24 -7.32
N LYS A 7 9.86 12.72 -7.33
CA LYS A 7 9.32 11.85 -8.38
C LYS A 7 7.97 12.42 -8.82
N SER A 8 7.80 12.65 -10.11
CA SER A 8 6.56 13.15 -10.72
C SER A 8 5.77 12.00 -11.35
N VAL A 9 4.46 12.14 -11.35
CA VAL A 9 3.49 11.26 -12.03
C VAL A 9 2.55 12.15 -12.83
N SER A 10 2.24 11.76 -14.06
CA SER A 10 1.31 12.47 -14.95
C SER A 10 0.06 11.65 -15.17
N PHE A 11 -1.07 12.33 -15.32
CA PHE A 11 -2.35 11.74 -15.69
C PHE A 11 -2.73 12.15 -17.11
N ASN A 12 -3.24 11.21 -17.89
CA ASN A 12 -3.81 11.48 -19.19
C ASN A 12 -5.29 11.85 -19.07
N ILE A 13 -5.61 13.13 -19.19
CA ILE A 13 -6.98 13.65 -19.09
C ILE A 13 -7.91 13.20 -20.23
N THR A 14 -7.36 12.68 -21.33
CA THR A 14 -8.15 12.09 -22.42
C THR A 14 -8.55 10.65 -22.14
N ASN A 15 -7.88 10.00 -21.18
CA ASN A 15 -8.27 8.69 -20.67
C ASN A 15 -9.36 8.86 -19.61
N GLN A 16 -10.57 8.40 -19.93
CA GLN A 16 -11.73 8.52 -19.06
C GLN A 16 -11.49 7.96 -17.65
N LYS A 17 -10.75 6.85 -17.52
CA LYS A 17 -10.45 6.24 -16.21
C LYS A 17 -9.54 7.12 -15.35
N GLU A 18 -8.53 7.74 -15.97
CA GLU A 18 -7.61 8.62 -15.25
C GLU A 18 -8.27 9.94 -14.90
N LYS A 19 -9.18 10.43 -15.76
CA LYS A 19 -10.01 11.59 -15.47
C LYS A 19 -10.92 11.35 -14.26
N GLU A 20 -11.65 10.23 -14.24
CA GLU A 20 -12.50 9.85 -13.10
C GLU A 20 -11.69 9.69 -11.80
N PHE A 21 -10.48 9.16 -11.92
CA PHE A 21 -9.57 9.05 -10.78
C PHE A 21 -9.16 10.43 -10.22
N LEU A 22 -8.79 11.36 -11.09
CA LEU A 22 -8.47 12.74 -10.71
C LEU A 22 -9.66 13.45 -10.04
N GLU A 23 -10.85 13.35 -10.64
CA GLU A 23 -12.09 13.93 -10.10
C GLU A 23 -12.38 13.39 -8.69
N ARG A 24 -12.16 12.08 -8.48
CA ARG A 24 -12.34 11.45 -7.18
C ARG A 24 -11.33 11.98 -6.14
N LEU A 25 -10.06 12.07 -6.50
CA LEU A 25 -9.02 12.60 -5.60
C LEU A 25 -9.35 14.03 -5.16
N GLU A 26 -9.81 14.87 -6.09
CA GLU A 26 -10.19 16.25 -5.81
C GLU A 26 -11.43 16.32 -4.91
N LYS A 27 -12.49 15.57 -5.25
CA LYS A 27 -13.74 15.54 -4.49
C LYS A 27 -13.55 15.05 -3.06
N GLU A 28 -12.74 14.01 -2.87
CA GLU A 28 -12.44 13.43 -1.56
C GLU A 28 -11.29 14.14 -0.84
N LYS A 29 -10.67 15.16 -1.46
CA LYS A 29 -9.51 15.89 -0.94
C LYS A 29 -8.34 14.97 -0.55
N ILE A 30 -8.12 13.92 -1.34
CA ILE A 30 -7.05 12.95 -1.11
C ILE A 30 -5.74 13.50 -1.64
N GLU A 31 -4.73 13.56 -0.76
CA GLU A 31 -3.36 13.90 -1.15
C GLU A 31 -2.70 12.66 -1.77
N PHE A 32 -2.56 12.68 -3.11
CA PHE A 32 -2.10 11.52 -3.88
C PHE A 32 -0.75 10.97 -3.40
N SER A 33 0.23 11.83 -3.10
CA SER A 33 1.57 11.35 -2.76
C SER A 33 1.61 10.64 -1.40
N GLY A 34 0.85 11.12 -0.43
CA GLY A 34 0.67 10.52 0.88
C GLY A 34 -0.03 9.17 0.78
N TYR A 35 -1.16 9.14 0.07
CA TYR A 35 -1.92 7.90 -0.16
C TYR A 35 -1.05 6.81 -0.81
N VAL A 36 -0.31 7.14 -1.87
CA VAL A 36 0.58 6.17 -2.53
C VAL A 36 1.71 5.72 -1.62
N LYS A 37 2.31 6.61 -0.82
CA LYS A 37 3.36 6.22 0.14
C LYS A 37 2.82 5.25 1.18
N GLU A 38 1.64 5.50 1.73
CA GLU A 38 0.99 4.61 2.70
C GLU A 38 0.72 3.23 2.11
N LEU A 39 0.21 3.17 0.87
CA LEU A 39 0.02 1.90 0.16
C LEU A 39 1.33 1.14 -0.05
N ILE A 40 2.41 1.83 -0.46
CA ILE A 40 3.73 1.22 -0.62
C ILE A 40 4.26 0.72 0.73
N PHE A 41 4.12 1.50 1.81
CA PHE A 41 4.54 1.08 3.14
C PHE A 41 3.76 -0.15 3.61
N ALA A 42 2.44 -0.18 3.41
CA ALA A 42 1.60 -1.32 3.77
C ALA A 42 1.99 -2.59 2.97
N ASP A 43 2.27 -2.45 1.67
CA ASP A 43 2.74 -3.55 0.82
C ASP A 43 4.12 -4.05 1.25
N LEU A 44 5.07 -3.15 1.54
CA LEU A 44 6.40 -3.52 2.07
C LEU A 44 6.28 -4.24 3.41
N HIS A 45 5.45 -3.73 4.32
CA HIS A 45 5.21 -4.37 5.62
C HIS A 45 4.61 -5.77 5.43
N ARG A 46 3.61 -5.92 4.57
CA ARG A 46 3.00 -7.22 4.27
C ARG A 46 4.00 -8.22 3.68
N ARG A 47 4.94 -7.77 2.85
CA ARG A 47 5.97 -8.64 2.24
C ARG A 47 7.09 -9.02 3.21
N ASN A 48 7.44 -8.09 4.10
CA ASN A 48 8.50 -8.28 5.10
C ASN A 48 7.99 -8.87 6.40
N GLU A 49 6.67 -8.88 6.63
CA GLU A 49 6.09 -9.61 7.73
C GLU A 49 6.34 -11.10 7.50
N PRO A 50 7.03 -11.77 8.43
CA PRO A 50 7.23 -13.21 8.35
C PRO A 50 5.85 -13.85 8.30
N LEU A 51 5.53 -14.52 7.19
CA LEU A 51 4.26 -15.21 6.97
C LEU A 51 3.88 -15.96 8.26
N LYS A 52 2.90 -15.45 9.01
CA LYS A 52 2.38 -16.12 10.20
C LYS A 52 1.61 -17.34 9.71
N ILE A 53 2.30 -18.46 9.57
CA ILE A 53 1.63 -19.73 9.32
C ILE A 53 0.97 -20.14 10.63
N VAL A 54 -0.33 -19.92 10.69
CA VAL A 54 -1.18 -20.36 11.80
C VAL A 54 -1.53 -21.84 11.55
N LYS A 55 -0.77 -22.76 12.15
CA LYS A 55 -1.14 -24.19 12.16
C LYS A 55 -2.01 -24.47 13.38
N ARG A 56 -3.14 -25.15 13.20
CA ARG A 56 -3.88 -25.74 14.34
C ARG A 56 -3.07 -26.93 14.86
N SER A 57 -2.83 -27.01 16.16
CA SER A 57 -2.23 -28.18 16.79
C SER A 57 -3.27 -29.29 16.91
N GLU A 58 -2.82 -30.54 16.91
CA GLU A 58 -3.68 -31.74 16.99
C GLU A 58 -4.55 -31.78 18.26
N GLY A 59 -4.15 -31.03 19.32
CA GLY A 59 -4.92 -30.86 20.56
C GLY A 59 -5.84 -29.64 20.62
N GLY A 60 -6.12 -28.97 19.49
CA GLY A 60 -7.07 -27.84 19.42
C GLY A 60 -6.48 -26.46 19.76
N GLY A 61 -5.17 -26.36 19.98
CA GLY A 61 -4.47 -25.08 20.17
C GLY A 61 -4.09 -24.40 18.86
N ILE A 62 -3.82 -23.10 18.89
CA ILE A 62 -3.31 -22.35 17.75
C ILE A 62 -1.77 -22.25 17.86
N LYS A 63 -1.03 -22.78 16.89
CA LYS A 63 0.43 -22.65 16.79
C LYS A 63 0.78 -21.60 15.73
N ILE A 64 1.31 -20.47 16.19
CA ILE A 64 1.81 -19.40 15.33
C ILE A 64 3.29 -19.65 15.07
N ILE A 65 3.66 -19.88 13.80
CA ILE A 65 5.07 -20.00 13.38
C ILE A 65 5.49 -18.69 12.73
N VAL A 66 6.56 -18.09 13.24
CA VAL A 66 7.17 -16.86 12.72
C VAL A 66 8.46 -17.27 11.99
N CYS A 67 8.46 -17.23 10.67
CA CYS A 67 9.62 -17.59 9.85
C CYS A 67 10.55 -16.38 9.70
N LYS A 68 11.74 -16.41 10.31
CA LYS A 68 12.74 -15.33 10.28
C LYS A 68 13.44 -15.22 8.93
#